data_AF-A0A6L6LUU2-F1
#
_entry.id   AF-A0A6L6LUU2-F1
#
_cell.length_a   1.000
_cell.length_b   1.000
_cell.length_c   1.000
_cell.angle_alpha   90.00
_cell.angle_beta   90.00
_cell.angle_gamma   90.00
#
_symmetry.space_group_name_H-M   'P 1'
#
loop_
_entity.id
_entity.type
_entity.pdbx_description
1 polymer ?
#
loop_
_entity_poly.entity_id
_entity_poly.type
_entity_poly.pdbx_seq_one_letter_code
_entity_poly.pdbx_strand_id
1 'polypeptide(L)'
;MQFRAGKKSQNDVSIQEPIDSDKDGNSLTLNDVVADTFDVHEDYERKEETEALYRVVNRLSGRERQIVIMRYGLSDTQPLTQQQVADILRISRSYVSGHD
;
A
#
# COMPACT_ATOMS: atom_id res chain seq x y z
N MET A 1 38.38 11.89 12.51
CA MET A 1 37.31 12.51 11.69
C MET A 1 35.97 12.36 12.41
N GLN A 2 35.80 12.90 13.63
CA GLN A 2 34.53 12.83 14.37
C GLN A 2 33.73 14.14 14.33
N PHE A 3 34.40 15.30 14.19
CA PHE A 3 33.75 16.62 14.28
C PHE A 3 32.84 17.01 13.10
N ARG A 4 32.94 16.32 11.95
CA ARG A 4 32.02 16.53 10.81
C ARG A 4 30.73 15.72 10.90
N ALA A 5 30.69 14.66 11.72
CA ALA A 5 29.50 13.83 11.90
C ALA A 5 28.46 14.50 12.82
N GLY A 6 28.90 15.19 13.87
CA GLY A 6 28.00 15.88 14.82
C GLY A 6 27.28 17.11 14.27
N LYS A 7 27.71 17.68 13.13
CA LYS A 7 26.96 18.77 12.46
C LYS A 7 25.64 18.29 11.85
N LYS A 8 25.51 16.99 11.54
CA LYS A 8 24.27 16.44 10.97
C LYS A 8 23.16 16.26 12.01
N SER A 9 23.52 15.99 13.27
CA SER A 9 22.54 15.77 14.35
C SER A 9 22.36 16.99 15.27
N GLN A 10 22.92 18.15 14.91
CA GLN A 10 22.91 19.33 15.78
C GLN A 10 21.49 19.90 15.99
N ASN A 11 20.54 19.52 15.13
CA ASN A 11 19.12 19.87 15.21
C ASN A 11 18.23 18.65 15.45
N ASP A 12 18.79 17.50 15.84
CA ASP A 12 17.98 16.32 16.17
C ASP A 12 17.37 16.54 17.55
N VAL A 13 16.05 16.34 17.64
CA VAL A 13 15.26 16.51 18.87
C VAL A 13 14.70 15.15 19.27
N SER A 14 14.71 14.84 20.56
CA SER A 14 14.15 13.57 21.03
C SER A 14 12.64 13.60 20.94
N ILE A 15 12.02 12.54 20.40
CA ILE A 15 10.56 12.42 20.37
C ILE A 15 9.97 12.29 21.80
N GLN A 16 10.77 11.82 22.77
CA GLN A 16 10.37 11.81 24.19
C GLN A 16 10.64 13.13 24.92
N GLU A 17 11.07 14.18 24.22
CA GLU A 17 11.32 15.48 24.85
C GLU A 17 10.00 16.13 25.30
N PRO A 18 9.93 16.62 26.55
CA PRO A 18 8.75 17.28 27.09
C PRO A 18 8.55 18.64 26.43
N ILE A 19 7.34 18.91 25.95
CA ILE A 19 6.92 20.20 25.37
C ILE A 19 6.08 21.04 26.34
N ASP A 20 5.33 20.38 27.23
CA ASP A 20 4.56 21.02 28.28
C ASP A 20 4.52 20.12 29.53
N SER A 21 4.26 20.70 30.70
CA SER A 21 4.16 19.95 31.96
C SER A 21 3.08 20.56 32.84
N ASP A 22 2.18 19.71 33.33
CA ASP A 22 1.15 20.15 34.29
C ASP A 22 1.70 20.22 35.72
N LYS A 23 0.85 20.66 36.66
CA LYS A 23 1.21 20.81 38.07
C LYS A 23 1.36 19.47 38.81
N ASP A 24 0.87 18.39 38.22
CA ASP A 24 0.89 17.03 38.77
C ASP A 24 2.12 16.24 38.27
N GLY A 25 2.95 16.86 37.42
CA GLY A 25 4.19 16.30 36.90
C GLY A 25 3.99 15.43 35.66
N ASN A 26 2.79 15.43 35.07
CA ASN A 26 2.58 14.77 33.79
C ASN A 26 3.10 15.69 32.67
N SER A 27 3.89 15.11 31.77
CA SER A 27 4.51 15.88 30.70
C SER A 27 3.99 15.44 29.34
N LEU A 28 3.51 16.41 28.57
CA LEU A 28 3.19 16.25 27.17
C LEU A 28 4.52 16.20 26.39
N THR A 29 4.71 15.17 25.57
CA THR A 29 5.91 15.01 24.74
C THR A 29 5.64 15.34 23.28
N LEU A 30 6.70 15.52 22.49
CA LEU A 30 6.55 15.65 21.03
C LEU A 30 5.78 14.48 20.43
N ASN A 31 6.00 13.25 20.92
CA ASN A 31 5.30 12.06 20.45
C ASN A 31 3.78 12.15 20.56
N ASP A 32 3.27 12.85 21.58
CA ASP A 32 1.85 12.92 21.88
C ASP A 32 1.09 13.88 20.95
N VAL A 33 1.82 14.74 20.23
CA VAL A 33 1.24 15.82 19.41
C VAL A 33 1.57 15.67 17.93
N VAL A 34 2.61 14.91 17.59
CA VAL A 34 2.91 14.59 16.19
C VAL A 34 1.79 13.75 15.62
N ALA A 35 1.01 14.35 14.73
CA ALA A 35 0.02 13.63 13.93
C ALA A 35 0.74 12.63 13.02
N ASP A 36 0.25 11.39 13.01
CA ASP A 36 0.61 10.46 11.94
C ASP A 36 -0.21 10.77 10.68
N THR A 37 0.19 10.15 9.57
CA THR A 37 -0.56 10.22 8.31
C THR A 37 -1.57 9.07 8.17
N PHE A 38 -1.84 8.38 9.28
CA PHE A 38 -2.64 7.17 9.26
C PHE A 38 -4.12 7.52 9.29
N ASP A 39 -4.79 7.31 8.16
CA ASP A 39 -6.23 7.46 8.06
C ASP A 39 -6.92 6.09 8.17
N VAL A 40 -7.49 5.82 9.34
CA VAL A 40 -8.25 4.59 9.62
C VAL A 40 -9.41 4.42 8.63
N HIS A 41 -10.03 5.53 8.21
CA HIS A 41 -11.18 5.50 7.32
C HIS A 41 -10.76 5.05 5.92
N GLU A 42 -9.69 5.67 5.36
CA GLU A 42 -9.13 5.28 4.06
C GLU A 42 -8.71 3.80 4.07
N ASP A 43 -8.06 3.35 5.14
CA ASP A 43 -7.62 1.96 5.25
C ASP A 43 -8.77 0.96 5.34
N TYR A 44 -9.86 1.34 6.01
CA TYR A 44 -11.06 0.50 6.08
C TYR A 44 -11.79 0.44 4.73
N GLU A 45 -11.96 1.59 4.06
CA GLU A 45 -12.55 1.66 2.72
C GLU A 45 -11.75 0.82 1.73
N ARG A 46 -10.42 0.95 1.72
CA ARG A 46 -9.52 0.17 0.86
C ARG A 46 -9.70 -1.34 1.05
N LYS A 47 -9.89 -1.79 2.30
CA LYS A 47 -10.14 -3.21 2.62
C LYS A 47 -11.49 -3.66 2.07
N GLU A 48 -12.56 -2.88 2.29
CA GLU A 48 -13.89 -3.21 1.80
C GLU A 48 -13.93 -3.28 0.26
N GLU A 49 -13.30 -2.32 -0.43
CA GLU A 49 -13.17 -2.31 -1.89
C GLU A 49 -12.39 -3.52 -2.40
N THR A 50 -11.30 -3.88 -1.73
CA THR A 50 -10.49 -5.06 -2.07
C THR A 50 -11.31 -6.34 -1.94
N GLU A 51 -12.07 -6.50 -0.86
CA GLU A 51 -12.96 -7.65 -0.70
C GLU A 51 -14.06 -7.70 -1.77
N ALA A 52 -14.65 -6.55 -2.10
CA ALA A 52 -15.65 -6.44 -3.16
C ALA A 52 -15.09 -6.86 -4.52
N LEU A 53 -13.88 -6.41 -4.85
CA LEU A 53 -13.16 -6.80 -6.05
C LEU A 53 -12.98 -8.32 -6.12
N TYR A 54 -12.47 -8.94 -5.05
CA TYR A 54 -12.28 -10.40 -5.03
C TYR A 54 -13.59 -11.17 -5.12
N ARG A 55 -14.69 -10.66 -4.56
CA ARG A 55 -16.03 -11.28 -4.75
C ARG A 55 -16.44 -11.33 -6.21
N VAL A 56 -16.17 -10.27 -6.99
CA VAL A 56 -16.49 -10.23 -8.43
C VAL A 56 -15.54 -11.12 -9.22
N VAL A 57 -14.23 -11.03 -8.97
CA VAL A 57 -13.22 -11.84 -9.65
C VAL A 57 -13.48 -13.34 -9.45
N ASN A 58 -13.92 -13.75 -8.26
CA ASN A 58 -14.23 -15.14 -7.96
C ASN A 58 -15.50 -15.67 -8.65
N ARG A 59 -16.36 -14.80 -9.19
CA ARG A 59 -17.53 -15.18 -9.99
C ARG A 59 -17.21 -15.38 -11.48
N LEU A 60 -16.06 -14.91 -11.94
CA LEU A 60 -15.62 -15.10 -13.33
C LEU A 60 -15.38 -16.57 -13.63
N SER A 61 -15.51 -16.95 -14.91
CA SER A 61 -15.13 -18.29 -15.35
C SER A 61 -13.63 -18.53 -15.09
N GLY A 62 -13.21 -19.80 -14.96
CA GLY A 62 -11.82 -20.13 -14.65
C GLY A 62 -10.81 -19.48 -15.60
N ARG A 63 -11.16 -19.38 -16.90
CA ARG A 63 -10.31 -18.75 -17.92
C ARG A 63 -10.26 -17.23 -17.79
N GLU A 64 -11.40 -16.56 -17.65
CA GLU A 64 -11.48 -15.10 -17.47
C GLU A 64 -10.80 -14.67 -16.17
N ARG A 65 -11.03 -15.42 -15.08
CA ARG A 65 -10.37 -15.20 -13.79
C ARG A 65 -8.86 -15.27 -13.93
N GLN A 66 -8.35 -16.30 -14.62
CA GLN A 66 -6.93 -16.47 -14.86
C GLN A 66 -6.33 -15.30 -15.65
N ILE A 67 -7.04 -14.82 -16.69
CA ILE A 67 -6.64 -13.63 -17.45
C ILE A 67 -6.56 -12.41 -16.53
N VAL A 68 -7.60 -12.14 -15.74
CA VAL A 68 -7.66 -10.96 -14.85
C VAL A 68 -6.56 -11.00 -13.79
N ILE A 69 -6.35 -12.14 -13.13
CA ILE A 69 -5.29 -12.31 -12.13
C ILE A 69 -3.92 -11.97 -12.73
N MET A 70 -3.57 -12.57 -13.87
CA MET A 70 -2.27 -12.35 -14.50
C MET A 70 -2.11 -10.93 -15.06
N ARG A 71 -3.17 -10.32 -15.58
CA ARG A 71 -3.11 -8.97 -16.16
C ARG A 71 -2.85 -7.89 -15.10
N TYR A 72 -3.44 -8.04 -13.92
CA TYR A 72 -3.42 -7.01 -12.88
C TYR A 72 -2.56 -7.36 -11.67
N GLY A 73 -1.93 -8.54 -11.65
CA GLY A 73 -1.06 -8.95 -10.56
C GLY A 73 -1.83 -9.25 -9.27
N LEU A 74 -3.06 -9.76 -9.39
CA LEU A 74 -3.86 -10.11 -8.20
C LEU A 74 -3.28 -11.33 -7.50
N SER A 75 -3.58 -11.50 -6.21
CA SER A 75 -3.11 -12.64 -5.41
C SER A 75 -1.59 -12.88 -5.47
N ASP A 76 -0.82 -11.82 -5.23
CA ASP A 76 0.65 -11.85 -5.17
C ASP A 76 1.34 -12.25 -6.48
N THR A 77 0.67 -12.08 -7.62
CA THR A 77 1.26 -12.28 -8.94
C THR A 77 1.84 -10.99 -9.50
N GLN A 78 2.83 -11.10 -10.39
CA GLN A 78 3.33 -9.93 -11.13
C GLN A 78 2.38 -9.60 -12.28
N PRO A 79 2.03 -8.31 -12.49
CA PRO A 79 1.17 -7.90 -13.59
C PRO A 79 1.85 -8.13 -14.94
N LEU A 80 1.13 -8.74 -15.88
CA LEU A 80 1.61 -9.05 -17.22
C LEU A 80 0.86 -8.25 -18.29
N THR A 81 1.56 -7.92 -19.38
CA THR A 81 0.97 -7.27 -20.56
C THR A 81 -0.05 -8.19 -21.26
N GLN A 82 -0.93 -7.63 -22.11
CA GLN A 82 -1.91 -8.42 -22.86
C GLN A 82 -1.23 -9.47 -23.73
N GLN A 83 -0.10 -9.10 -24.36
CA GLN A 83 0.67 -10.00 -25.20
C GLN A 83 1.27 -11.14 -24.39
N GLN A 84 1.91 -10.85 -23.25
CA GLN A 84 2.47 -11.90 -22.38
C GLN A 84 1.40 -12.89 -21.89
N VAL A 85 0.22 -12.40 -21.50
CA VAL A 85 -0.90 -13.26 -21.11
C VAL A 85 -1.40 -14.10 -22.29
N ALA A 86 -1.50 -13.50 -23.48
CA ALA A 86 -1.91 -14.18 -24.70
C ALA A 86 -0.94 -15.32 -25.08
N ASP A 87 0.37 -15.05 -24.97
CA ASP A 87 1.43 -16.02 -25.26
C ASP A 87 1.38 -17.22 -24.28
N ILE A 88 1.19 -16.95 -22.99
CA ILE A 88 1.08 -17.98 -21.94
C ILE A 88 -0.16 -18.86 -22.14
N LEU A 89 -1.31 -18.24 -22.42
CA LEU A 89 -2.59 -18.94 -22.56
C LEU A 89 -2.87 -19.47 -23.97
N ARG A 90 -1.98 -19.19 -24.93
CA ARG A 90 -2.12 -19.54 -26.35
C ARG A 90 -3.45 -19.07 -26.94
N ILE A 91 -3.75 -17.78 -26.75
CA ILE A 91 -4.94 -17.08 -27.27
C ILE A 91 -4.53 -15.85 -28.06
N SER A 92 -5.49 -15.23 -28.76
CA SER A 92 -5.25 -13.94 -29.37
C SER A 92 -5.12 -12.85 -28.29
N ARG A 93 -4.32 -11.82 -28.60
CA ARG A 93 -4.27 -10.60 -27.81
C ARG A 93 -5.65 -9.90 -27.74
N SER A 94 -6.44 -9.95 -28.82
CA SER A 94 -7.78 -9.35 -28.88
C SER A 94 -8.74 -9.95 -27.85
N TYR A 95 -8.68 -11.27 -27.67
CA TYR A 95 -9.46 -12.00 -26.67
C TYR A 95 -9.13 -11.52 -25.25
N VAL A 96 -7.85 -11.27 -24.95
CA VAL A 96 -7.41 -10.72 -23.65
C VAL A 96 -7.94 -9.29 -23.43
N SER A 97 -8.16 -8.51 -24.50
CA SER A 97 -8.73 -7.16 -24.44
C SER A 97 -10.27 -7.10 -24.49
N GLY A 98 -10.95 -8.24 -24.71
CA GLY A 98 -12.41 -8.27 -24.90
C GLY A 98 -12.89 -7.52 -26.14
N HIS A 99 -12.03 -7.35 -27.15
CA HIS A 99 -12.34 -6.75 -28.46
C HIS A 99 -12.32 -7.85 -29.54
N ASP A 100 -13.17 -8.85 -29.37
CA ASP A 100 -13.58 -9.72 -30.49
C ASP A 100 -14.96 -9.27 -30.98
#